data_AF-A0A4R3J6S1-F1
#
_entry.id   AF-A0A4R3J6S1-F1
#
_cell.length_a   1.000
_cell.length_b   1.000
_cell.length_c   1.000
_cell.angle_alpha   90.00
_cell.angle_beta   90.00
_cell.angle_gamma   90.00
#
_symmetry.space_group_name_H-M   'P 1'
#
loop_
_entity.id
_entity.type
_entity.pdbx_description
1 polymer ?
#
loop_
_entity_poly.entity_id
_entity_poly.type
_entity_poly.pdbx_seq_one_letter_code
_entity_poly.pdbx_strand_id
1 'polypeptide(L)'
;MTEKRNGRPPKYTEAQVLEGIEIVERSGDTPTGDTVKKAMCTQLDVTSGINAQSLDREVQRLLEEREQQRRDKLIAALPAETRDTVQQIGTLVEAAVLGHLGEQYGSLTTISGRKLAELKVDLGNQREQIRELLTKVDRKDAEIASVEEENNALKQRLAAKIIEASTHKARISELERDEDFRAKMIAILQETLGQHTDPVPQAPVLPT
;
A
#
# COMPACT_ATOMS: atom_id res chain seq x y z
N MET A 1 29.85 43.64 -1.72
CA MET A 1 29.06 43.76 -0.47
C MET A 1 29.88 43.18 0.65
N THR A 2 30.38 44.01 1.57
CA THR A 2 31.29 43.61 2.65
C THR A 2 30.48 43.03 3.82
N GLU A 3 30.65 41.74 4.10
CA GLU A 3 30.09 41.10 5.28
C GLU A 3 30.57 41.80 6.56
N LYS A 4 29.62 42.25 7.38
CA LYS A 4 29.88 42.86 8.69
C LYS A 4 30.35 41.77 9.67
N ARG A 5 31.66 41.58 9.80
CA ARG A 5 32.26 40.81 10.90
C ARG A 5 32.10 41.61 12.21
N ASN A 6 31.10 41.28 13.02
CA ASN A 6 30.86 41.84 14.37
C ASN A 6 31.90 41.31 15.39
N GLY A 7 33.17 41.61 15.18
CA GLY A 7 34.27 41.25 16.07
C GLY A 7 35.27 42.38 16.20
N ARG A 8 36.06 42.37 17.29
CA ARG A 8 37.19 43.28 17.48
C ARG A 8 38.06 43.23 16.21
N PRO A 9 38.44 44.38 15.63
CA PRO A 9 39.21 44.40 14.39
C PRO A 9 40.48 43.55 14.52
N PRO A 10 40.86 42.77 13.49
CA PRO A 10 42.10 42.03 13.50
C PRO A 10 43.27 42.98 13.78
N LYS A 11 44.25 42.52 14.56
CA LYS A 11 45.47 43.30 14.87
C LYS A 11 46.49 43.29 13.72
N TYR A 12 46.08 42.82 12.55
CA TYR A 12 46.88 42.70 11.35
C TYR A 12 46.06 43.16 10.14
N THR A 13 46.75 43.67 9.13
CA THR A 13 46.16 44.02 7.83
C THR A 13 46.42 42.93 6.80
N GLU A 14 45.59 42.85 5.77
CA GLU A 14 45.75 41.90 4.66
C GLU A 14 47.13 42.04 3.97
N ALA A 15 47.62 43.27 3.81
CA ALA A 15 48.95 43.55 3.27
C ALA A 15 50.08 42.93 4.13
N GLN A 16 49.95 42.99 5.46
CA GLN A 16 50.92 42.37 6.37
C GLN A 16 50.84 40.84 6.35
N VAL A 17 49.67 40.26 6.08
CA VAL A 17 49.53 38.80 5.88
C VAL A 17 50.19 38.37 4.58
N LEU A 18 49.98 39.13 3.49
CA LEU A 18 50.63 38.87 2.20
C LEU A 18 52.15 38.97 2.29
N GLU A 19 52.67 40.01 2.96
CA GLU A 19 54.10 40.19 3.19
C GLU A 19 54.66 39.08 4.10
N GLY A 20 53.90 38.66 5.11
CA GLY A 20 54.23 37.51 5.95
C GLY A 20 54.29 36.19 5.16
N ILE A 21 53.35 35.96 4.24
CA ILE A 21 53.36 34.81 3.32
C ILE A 21 54.63 34.83 2.46
N GLU A 22 54.98 35.97 1.87
CA GLU A 22 56.18 36.10 1.03
C GLU A 22 57.48 35.86 1.79
N ILE A 23 57.55 36.30 3.05
CA ILE A 23 58.72 36.04 3.92
C ILE A 23 58.88 34.54 4.16
N VAL A 24 57.79 33.84 4.44
CA VAL A 24 57.77 32.38 4.69
C VAL A 24 58.10 31.60 3.42
N GLU A 25 57.56 32.01 2.27
CA GLU A 25 57.88 31.40 0.98
C GLU A 25 59.36 31.61 0.61
N ARG A 26 59.93 32.79 0.91
CA ARG A 26 61.35 33.09 0.66
C ARG A 26 62.29 32.30 1.57
N SER A 27 61.85 31.92 2.76
CA SER A 27 62.61 31.00 3.63
C SER A 27 62.49 29.53 3.21
N GLY A 28 61.63 29.22 2.23
CA GLY A 28 61.40 27.85 1.75
C GLY A 28 60.41 27.06 2.60
N ASP A 29 59.69 27.72 3.50
CA ASP A 29 58.68 27.12 4.38
C ASP A 29 57.28 27.21 3.77
N THR A 30 56.36 26.36 4.22
CA THR A 30 54.95 26.43 3.81
C THR A 30 54.23 27.56 4.56
N PRO A 31 53.56 28.49 3.87
CA PRO A 31 52.76 29.54 4.49
C PRO A 31 51.52 28.96 5.17
N THR A 32 51.58 28.82 6.49
CA THR A 32 50.48 28.40 7.38
C THR A 32 50.26 29.50 8.41
N GLY A 33 49.12 29.48 9.11
CA GLY A 33 48.82 30.47 10.15
C GLY A 33 49.91 30.60 11.21
N ASP A 34 50.61 29.51 11.56
CA ASP A 34 51.69 29.55 12.56
C ASP A 34 53.01 30.09 12.01
N THR A 35 53.41 29.68 10.80
CA THR A 35 54.65 30.16 10.16
C THR A 35 54.54 31.62 9.77
N VAL A 36 53.39 32.03 9.22
CA VAL A 36 53.09 33.42 8.87
C VAL A 36 52.97 34.28 10.13
N LYS A 37 52.33 33.79 11.20
CA LYS A 37 52.32 34.50 12.49
C LYS A 37 53.74 34.76 13.00
N LYS A 38 54.63 33.76 12.94
CA LYS A 38 56.04 33.88 13.35
C LYS A 38 56.78 34.93 12.51
N ALA A 39 56.63 34.87 11.18
CA ALA A 39 57.23 35.83 10.27
C ALA A 39 56.74 37.27 10.54
N MET A 40 55.43 37.46 10.69
CA MET A 40 54.83 38.76 10.98
C MET A 40 55.25 39.33 12.34
N CYS A 41 55.38 38.50 13.37
CA CYS A 41 55.82 38.96 14.69
C CYS A 41 57.31 39.30 14.74
N THR A 42 58.13 38.64 13.92
CA THR A 42 59.60 38.77 13.97
C THR A 42 60.12 39.84 13.02
N GLN A 43 59.44 40.05 11.87
CA GLN A 43 59.94 40.89 10.78
C GLN A 43 59.04 42.08 10.46
N LEU A 44 57.77 42.08 10.90
CA LEU A 44 56.78 43.13 10.58
C LEU A 44 56.22 43.83 11.83
N ASP A 45 56.85 43.63 13.00
CA ASP A 45 56.47 44.21 14.30
C ASP A 45 54.98 44.03 14.69
N VAL A 46 54.35 42.96 14.22
CA VAL A 46 52.94 42.67 14.54
C VAL A 46 52.83 42.01 15.92
N THR A 47 51.84 42.42 16.73
CA THR A 47 51.71 41.92 18.11
C THR A 47 51.53 40.39 18.19
N SER A 48 52.23 39.75 19.12
CA SER A 48 52.24 38.28 19.32
C SER A 48 50.89 37.65 19.70
N GLY A 49 49.92 38.48 20.12
CA GLY A 49 48.57 38.08 20.53
C GLY A 49 47.60 37.73 19.38
N ILE A 50 48.08 37.49 18.17
CA ILE A 50 47.23 37.05 17.03
C ILE A 50 46.79 35.59 17.24
N ASN A 51 45.51 35.31 17.01
CA ASN A 51 45.02 33.94 16.95
C ASN A 51 45.49 33.25 15.66
N ALA A 52 46.32 32.22 15.77
CA ALA A 52 46.87 31.47 14.64
C ALA A 52 45.79 30.83 13.76
N GLN A 53 44.69 30.34 14.34
CA GLN A 53 43.59 29.73 13.58
C GLN A 53 42.83 30.76 12.73
N SER A 54 42.67 31.98 13.24
CA SER A 54 42.02 33.06 12.49
C SER A 54 42.93 33.56 11.36
N LEU A 55 44.25 33.58 11.60
CA LEU A 55 45.24 33.93 10.59
C LEU A 55 45.37 32.84 9.52
N ASP A 56 45.29 31.55 9.89
CA ASP A 56 45.38 30.42 8.96
C ASP A 56 44.29 30.46 7.88
N ARG A 57 43.04 30.75 8.26
CA ARG A 57 41.94 30.94 7.30
C ARG A 57 42.19 32.10 6.34
N GLU A 58 42.77 33.18 6.83
CA GLU A 58 43.09 34.36 6.01
C GLU A 58 44.26 34.05 5.06
N VAL A 59 45.26 33.31 5.53
CA VAL A 59 46.39 32.82 4.73
C VAL A 59 45.88 31.89 3.62
N GLN A 60 45.03 30.90 3.94
CA GLN A 60 44.44 29.99 2.95
C GLN A 60 43.64 30.76 1.89
N ARG A 61 42.77 31.68 2.31
CA ARG A 61 41.99 32.53 1.38
C ARG A 61 42.91 33.29 0.41
N LEU A 62 43.98 33.90 0.91
CA LEU A 62 44.92 34.66 0.09
C LEU A 62 45.75 33.78 -0.86
N LEU A 63 46.10 32.57 -0.44
CA LEU A 63 46.77 31.61 -1.30
C LEU A 63 45.84 31.09 -2.40
N GLU A 64 44.58 30.78 -2.08
CA GLU A 64 43.56 30.41 -3.07
C GLU A 64 43.31 31.55 -4.08
N GLU A 65 43.23 32.79 -3.60
CA GLU A 65 43.08 33.96 -4.46
C GLU A 65 44.30 34.17 -5.36
N ARG A 66 45.53 34.03 -4.84
CA ARG A 66 46.77 34.08 -5.64
C ARG A 66 46.79 32.97 -6.70
N GLU A 67 46.41 31.75 -6.33
CA GLU A 67 46.33 30.64 -7.27
C GLU A 67 45.29 30.89 -8.36
N GLN A 68 44.12 31.38 -8.00
CA GLN A 68 43.07 31.70 -8.96
C GLN A 68 43.53 32.80 -9.92
N GLN A 69 44.12 33.88 -9.41
CA GLN A 69 44.71 34.93 -10.24
C GLN A 69 45.82 34.38 -11.15
N ARG A 70 46.63 33.43 -10.68
CA ARG A 70 47.65 32.76 -11.50
C ARG A 70 47.00 31.93 -12.62
N ARG A 71 45.95 31.16 -12.30
CA ARG A 71 45.19 30.39 -13.30
C ARG A 71 44.56 31.31 -14.33
N ASP A 72 43.92 32.39 -13.92
CA ASP A 72 43.29 33.35 -14.82
C ASP A 72 44.31 34.03 -15.73
N LYS A 73 45.49 34.40 -15.19
CA LYS A 73 46.61 34.91 -15.99
C LYS A 73 47.09 33.89 -17.02
N LEU A 74 47.23 32.62 -16.64
CA LEU A 74 47.63 31.55 -17.54
C LEU A 74 46.58 31.32 -18.65
N ILE A 75 45.30 31.34 -18.30
CA ILE A 75 44.19 31.23 -19.26
C ILE A 75 44.19 32.44 -20.21
N ALA A 76 44.35 33.66 -19.68
CA ALA A 76 44.40 34.88 -20.48
C ALA A 76 45.63 34.94 -21.40
N ALA A 77 46.73 34.31 -21.01
CA ALA A 77 47.94 34.18 -21.82
C ALA A 77 47.79 33.18 -22.97
N LEU A 78 46.75 32.34 -22.98
CA LEU A 78 46.48 31.45 -24.11
C LEU A 78 46.11 32.25 -25.38
N PRO A 79 46.54 31.80 -26.57
CA PRO A 79 46.09 32.36 -27.84
C PRO A 79 44.57 32.41 -27.92
N ALA A 80 44.04 33.45 -28.56
CA ALA A 80 42.60 33.60 -28.78
C ALA A 80 42.02 32.36 -29.49
N GLU A 81 42.72 31.86 -30.50
CA GLU A 81 42.37 30.64 -31.25
C GLU A 81 42.17 29.42 -30.34
N THR A 82 43.03 29.22 -29.35
CA THR A 82 42.90 28.11 -28.38
C THR A 82 41.66 28.28 -27.51
N ARG A 83 41.41 29.49 -26.99
CA ARG A 83 40.25 29.78 -26.16
C ARG A 83 38.93 29.63 -26.93
N ASP A 84 38.89 30.13 -28.16
CA ASP A 84 37.75 29.99 -29.06
C ASP A 84 37.48 28.52 -29.40
N THR A 85 38.52 27.73 -29.65
CA THR A 85 38.38 26.29 -29.90
C THR A 85 37.80 25.56 -28.69
N VAL A 86 38.29 25.85 -27.49
CA VAL A 86 37.73 25.25 -26.25
C VAL A 86 36.27 25.64 -26.06
N GLN A 87 35.92 26.90 -26.33
CA GLN A 87 34.54 27.36 -26.26
C GLN A 87 33.65 26.64 -27.28
N GLN A 88 34.10 26.48 -28.52
CA GLN A 88 33.39 25.74 -29.56
C GLN A 88 33.17 24.27 -29.16
N ILE A 89 34.22 23.60 -28.66
CA ILE A 89 34.10 22.23 -28.14
C ILE A 89 33.07 22.18 -27.01
N GLY A 90 33.12 23.13 -26.08
CA GLY A 90 32.14 23.26 -25.00
C GLY A 90 30.71 23.33 -25.51
N THR A 91 30.44 24.20 -26.49
CA THR A 91 29.11 24.34 -27.08
C THR A 91 28.65 23.08 -27.83
N LEU A 92 29.56 22.38 -28.51
CA LEU A 92 29.24 21.12 -29.21
C LEU A 92 28.90 20.00 -28.23
N VAL A 93 29.69 19.86 -27.16
CA VAL A 93 29.44 18.86 -26.11
C VAL A 93 28.13 19.16 -25.39
N GLU A 94 27.89 20.43 -25.04
CA GLU A 94 26.62 20.85 -24.41
C GLU A 94 25.42 20.51 -25.30
N ALA A 95 25.47 20.87 -26.59
CA ALA A 95 24.41 20.55 -27.53
C ALA A 95 24.19 19.04 -27.68
N ALA A 96 25.26 18.25 -27.75
CA ALA A 96 25.16 16.79 -27.85
C ALA A 96 24.54 16.17 -26.59
N VAL A 97 24.95 16.62 -25.40
CA VAL A 97 24.40 16.14 -24.13
C VAL A 97 22.93 16.52 -23.99
N LEU A 98 22.57 17.77 -24.26
CA LEU A 98 21.19 18.24 -24.20
C LEU A 98 20.31 17.52 -25.23
N GLY A 99 20.80 17.30 -26.44
CA GLY A 99 20.09 16.52 -27.46
C GLY A 99 19.80 15.09 -26.99
N HIS A 100 20.83 14.40 -26.49
CA HIS A 100 20.67 13.03 -26.00
C HIS A 100 19.70 12.94 -24.81
N LEU A 101 19.82 13.84 -23.84
CA LEU A 101 18.90 13.90 -22.70
C LEU A 101 17.47 14.25 -23.14
N GLY A 102 17.31 15.13 -24.13
CA GLY A 102 16.02 15.48 -24.71
C GLY A 102 15.34 14.28 -25.38
N GLU A 103 16.09 13.48 -26.14
CA GLU A 103 15.60 12.24 -26.76
C GLU A 103 15.18 11.21 -25.71
N GLN A 104 16.02 10.98 -24.69
CA GLN A 104 15.70 10.06 -23.60
C GLN A 104 14.46 10.50 -22.84
N TYR A 105 14.35 11.79 -22.53
CA TYR A 105 13.19 12.36 -21.85
C TYR A 105 11.91 12.23 -22.69
N GLY A 106 11.98 12.52 -23.98
CA GLY A 106 10.85 12.36 -24.91
C GLY A 106 10.38 10.90 -25.01
N SER A 107 11.33 9.96 -25.11
CA SER A 107 11.05 8.52 -25.11
C SER A 107 10.38 8.08 -23.81
N LEU A 108 10.93 8.49 -22.66
CA LEU A 108 10.39 8.14 -21.35
C LEU A 108 8.98 8.72 -21.15
N THR A 109 8.73 9.94 -21.60
CA THR A 109 7.41 10.59 -21.55
C THR A 109 6.39 9.85 -22.41
N THR A 110 6.80 9.36 -23.58
CA THR A 110 5.93 8.56 -24.45
C THR A 110 5.59 7.21 -23.81
N ILE A 111 6.59 6.53 -23.24
CA ILE A 111 6.41 5.24 -22.56
C ILE A 111 5.51 5.41 -21.32
N SER A 112 5.74 6.45 -20.51
CA SER A 112 4.93 6.71 -19.32
C SER A 112 3.49 7.05 -19.68
N GLY A 113 3.28 7.87 -20.72
CA GLY A 113 1.96 8.19 -21.24
C GLY A 113 1.20 6.94 -21.71
N ARG A 114 1.89 6.04 -22.45
CA ARG A 114 1.30 4.77 -22.89
C ARG A 114 0.89 3.88 -21.72
N LYS A 115 1.80 3.65 -20.76
CA LYS A 115 1.50 2.84 -19.57
C LYS A 115 0.33 3.40 -18.76
N LEU A 116 0.25 4.72 -18.64
CA LEU A 116 -0.85 5.37 -17.93
C LEU A 116 -2.18 5.19 -18.66
N ALA A 117 -2.19 5.24 -19.99
CA ALA A 117 -3.37 4.96 -20.80
C ALA A 117 -3.82 3.49 -20.66
N GLU A 118 -2.89 2.53 -20.73
CA GLU A 118 -3.17 1.10 -20.52
C GLU A 118 -3.78 0.85 -19.14
N LEU A 119 -3.16 1.37 -18.07
CA LEU A 119 -3.68 1.24 -16.71
C LEU A 119 -5.08 1.86 -16.54
N LYS A 120 -5.37 2.97 -17.21
CA LYS A 120 -6.72 3.58 -17.19
C LYS A 120 -7.76 2.67 -17.82
N VAL A 121 -7.42 2.01 -18.93
CA VAL A 121 -8.30 1.05 -19.60
C VAL A 121 -8.54 -0.16 -18.70
N ASP A 122 -7.47 -0.75 -18.15
CA ASP A 122 -7.58 -1.91 -17.25
C ASP A 122 -8.42 -1.61 -16.02
N LEU A 123 -8.21 -0.45 -15.39
CA LEU A 123 -9.00 -0.01 -14.25
C LEU A 123 -10.48 0.21 -14.62
N GLY A 124 -10.76 0.69 -15.83
CA GLY A 124 -12.11 0.77 -16.38
C GLY A 124 -12.76 -0.60 -16.51
N ASN A 125 -12.05 -1.56 -17.11
CA ASN A 125 -12.51 -2.94 -17.29
C ASN A 125 -12.78 -3.62 -15.94
N GLN A 126 -11.87 -3.48 -14.97
CA GLN A 126 -12.05 -4.03 -13.63
C GLN A 126 -13.26 -3.44 -12.91
N ARG A 127 -13.48 -2.12 -13.00
CA ARG A 127 -14.67 -1.47 -12.42
C ARG A 127 -15.96 -2.02 -13.02
N GLU A 128 -15.97 -2.28 -14.32
CA GLU A 128 -17.14 -2.85 -14.99
C GLU A 128 -17.40 -4.29 -14.54
N GLN A 129 -16.36 -5.13 -14.48
CA GLN A 129 -16.47 -6.49 -13.95
C GLN A 129 -17.00 -6.51 -12.50
N ILE A 130 -16.53 -5.59 -11.65
CA ILE A 130 -17.02 -5.48 -10.27
C ILE A 130 -18.51 -5.12 -10.24
N ARG A 131 -18.98 -4.18 -11.07
CA ARG A 131 -20.40 -3.84 -11.15
C ARG A 131 -21.26 -5.01 -11.61
N GLU A 132 -20.79 -5.76 -12.61
CA GLU A 132 -21.48 -6.94 -13.10
C GLU A 132 -21.58 -8.01 -12.00
N LEU A 133 -20.49 -8.26 -11.28
CA LEU A 133 -20.46 -9.20 -10.17
C LEU A 133 -21.39 -8.77 -9.03
N LEU A 134 -21.42 -7.49 -8.65
CA LEU A 134 -22.34 -6.97 -7.64
C LEU A 134 -23.79 -7.20 -8.06
N THR A 135 -24.14 -6.91 -9.32
CA THR A 135 -25.49 -7.15 -9.84
C THR A 135 -25.87 -8.63 -9.80
N LYS A 136 -24.91 -9.53 -10.07
CA LYS A 136 -25.12 -10.99 -9.96
C LYS A 136 -25.32 -11.43 -8.51
N VAL A 137 -24.57 -10.85 -7.57
CA VAL A 137 -24.74 -11.12 -6.13
C VAL A 137 -26.12 -10.68 -5.67
N ASP A 138 -26.54 -9.45 -5.97
CA ASP A 138 -27.86 -8.94 -5.60
C ASP A 138 -29.00 -9.82 -6.13
N ARG A 139 -28.86 -10.28 -7.38
CA ARG A 139 -29.81 -11.22 -7.98
C ARG A 139 -29.82 -12.56 -7.23
N LYS A 140 -28.65 -13.09 -6.89
CA LYS A 140 -28.53 -14.37 -6.18
C LYS A 140 -29.10 -14.28 -4.77
N ASP A 141 -28.91 -13.17 -4.08
CA ASP A 141 -29.49 -12.93 -2.76
C ASP A 141 -31.02 -12.89 -2.83
N ALA A 142 -31.60 -12.26 -3.86
CA ALA A 142 -33.04 -12.29 -4.11
C ALA A 142 -33.56 -13.71 -4.42
N GLU A 143 -32.82 -14.48 -5.23
CA GLU A 143 -33.15 -15.89 -5.52
C GLU A 143 -33.11 -16.75 -4.24
N ILE A 144 -32.10 -16.55 -3.38
CA ILE A 144 -31.98 -17.26 -2.10
C ILE A 144 -33.16 -16.93 -1.19
N ALA A 145 -33.49 -15.65 -1.01
CA ALA A 145 -34.63 -15.24 -0.19
C ALA A 145 -35.94 -15.87 -0.66
N SER A 146 -36.19 -15.90 -1.99
CA SER A 146 -37.37 -16.55 -2.56
C SER A 146 -37.42 -18.05 -2.26
N VAL A 147 -36.29 -18.75 -2.40
CA VAL A 147 -36.21 -20.19 -2.12
C VAL A 147 -36.40 -20.47 -0.62
N GLU A 148 -35.86 -19.62 0.25
CA GLU A 148 -36.05 -19.74 1.70
C GLU A 148 -37.51 -19.57 2.10
N GLU A 149 -38.22 -18.62 1.51
CA GLU A 149 -39.67 -18.43 1.70
C GLU A 149 -40.47 -19.66 1.26
N GLU A 150 -40.20 -20.19 0.07
CA GLU A 150 -40.86 -21.40 -0.44
C GLU A 150 -40.59 -22.62 0.46
N ASN A 151 -39.35 -22.78 0.91
CA ASN A 151 -38.96 -23.87 1.81
C ASN A 151 -39.72 -23.79 3.14
N ASN A 152 -39.83 -22.58 3.70
CA ASN A 152 -40.59 -22.35 4.93
C ASN A 152 -42.08 -22.65 4.75
N ALA A 153 -42.68 -22.23 3.63
CA ALA A 153 -44.07 -22.55 3.32
C ALA A 153 -44.30 -24.06 3.15
N LEU A 154 -43.39 -24.77 2.49
CA LEU A 154 -43.46 -26.24 2.34
C LEU A 154 -43.31 -26.96 3.68
N LYS A 155 -42.40 -26.52 4.56
CA LYS A 155 -42.27 -27.05 5.92
C LYS A 155 -43.55 -26.88 6.74
N GLN A 156 -44.20 -25.72 6.65
CA GLN A 156 -45.47 -25.49 7.33
C GLN A 156 -46.58 -26.40 6.78
N ARG A 157 -46.68 -26.56 5.46
CA ARG A 157 -47.64 -27.50 4.82
C ARG A 157 -47.40 -28.94 5.25
N LEU A 158 -46.12 -29.37 5.30
CA LEU A 158 -45.75 -30.70 5.75
C LEU A 158 -46.17 -30.93 7.21
N ALA A 159 -45.89 -29.97 8.10
CA ALA A 159 -46.30 -30.04 9.50
C ALA A 159 -47.83 -30.17 9.64
N ALA A 160 -48.60 -29.36 8.90
CA ALA A 160 -50.06 -29.46 8.88
C ALA A 160 -50.54 -30.84 8.42
N LYS A 161 -49.96 -31.38 7.34
CA LYS A 161 -50.30 -32.72 6.83
C LYS A 161 -49.95 -33.84 7.79
N ILE A 162 -48.86 -33.72 8.55
CA ILE A 162 -48.52 -34.67 9.62
C ILE A 162 -49.60 -34.69 10.72
N ILE A 163 -50.13 -33.53 11.10
CA ILE A 163 -51.22 -33.41 12.09
C ILE A 163 -52.52 -34.00 11.55
N GLU A 164 -52.88 -33.71 10.31
CA GLU A 164 -54.05 -34.31 9.66
C GLU A 164 -53.95 -35.84 9.61
N ALA A 165 -52.78 -36.35 9.19
CA ALA A 165 -52.53 -37.79 9.11
C ALA A 165 -52.61 -38.47 10.49
N SER A 166 -52.07 -37.86 11.54
CA SER A 166 -52.18 -38.41 12.90
C SER A 166 -53.62 -38.40 13.41
N THR A 167 -54.40 -37.38 13.08
CA THR A 167 -55.83 -37.28 13.41
C THR A 167 -56.64 -38.36 12.69
N HIS A 168 -56.41 -38.54 11.39
CA HIS A 168 -57.04 -39.62 10.61
C HIS A 168 -56.66 -40.99 11.15
N LYS A 169 -55.39 -41.21 11.49
CA LYS A 169 -54.93 -42.47 12.10
C LYS A 169 -55.65 -42.74 13.43
N ALA A 170 -55.79 -41.74 14.30
CA ALA A 170 -56.52 -41.87 15.55
C ALA A 170 -58.00 -42.21 15.32
N ARG A 171 -58.64 -41.57 14.34
CA ARG A 171 -60.04 -41.84 13.98
C ARG A 171 -60.25 -43.25 13.42
N ILE A 172 -59.33 -43.74 12.59
CA ILE A 172 -59.36 -45.13 12.09
C ILE A 172 -59.29 -46.10 13.26
N SER A 173 -58.35 -45.92 14.20
CA SER A 173 -58.24 -46.78 15.37
C SER A 173 -59.46 -46.74 16.30
N GLU A 174 -60.20 -45.63 16.34
CA GLU A 174 -61.46 -45.53 17.06
C GLU A 174 -62.56 -46.35 16.36
N LEU A 175 -62.70 -46.21 15.04
CA LEU A 175 -63.66 -46.98 14.25
C LEU A 175 -63.39 -48.48 14.30
N GLU A 176 -62.12 -48.90 14.23
CA GLU A 176 -61.73 -50.31 14.38
C GLU A 176 -62.19 -50.88 15.74
N ARG A 177 -62.04 -50.11 16.84
CA ARG A 177 -62.54 -50.52 18.16
C ARG A 177 -64.06 -50.61 18.22
N ASP A 178 -64.76 -49.67 17.58
CA ASP A 178 -66.22 -49.68 17.51
C ASP A 178 -66.73 -50.88 16.71
N GLU A 179 -66.08 -51.22 15.59
CA GLU A 179 -66.37 -52.42 14.80
C GLU A 179 -66.11 -53.70 15.59
N ASP A 180 -64.97 -53.80 16.28
CA ASP A 180 -64.65 -54.93 17.16
C ASP A 180 -65.68 -55.09 18.28
N PHE A 181 -66.14 -53.97 18.87
CA PHE A 181 -67.18 -53.98 19.90
C PHE A 181 -68.51 -54.47 19.32
N ARG A 182 -68.92 -53.99 18.14
CA ARG A 182 -70.13 -54.46 17.45
C ARG A 182 -70.04 -55.94 17.12
N ALA A 183 -68.89 -56.42 16.63
CA ALA A 183 -68.67 -57.83 16.34
C ALA A 183 -68.82 -58.70 17.61
N LYS A 184 -68.25 -58.27 18.74
CA LYS A 184 -68.43 -58.94 20.04
C LYS A 184 -69.88 -58.93 20.51
N MET A 185 -70.59 -57.81 20.37
CA MET A 185 -72.02 -57.72 20.72
C MET A 185 -72.88 -58.68 19.89
N ILE A 186 -72.62 -58.78 18.58
CA ILE A 186 -73.30 -59.73 17.71
C ILE A 186 -73.00 -61.17 18.15
N ALA A 187 -71.75 -61.49 18.48
CA ALA A 187 -71.38 -62.82 18.97
C ALA A 187 -72.10 -63.18 20.28
N ILE A 188 -72.19 -62.25 21.25
CA ILE A 188 -72.94 -62.44 22.49
C ILE A 188 -74.44 -62.64 22.22
N LEU A 189 -75.02 -61.86 21.30
CA LEU A 189 -76.42 -62.03 20.91
C LEU A 189 -76.67 -63.39 20.24
N GLN A 190 -75.75 -63.86 19.40
CA GLN A 190 -75.81 -65.20 18.82
C GLN A 190 -75.70 -66.29 19.89
N GLU A 191 -74.81 -66.13 20.88
CA GLU A 191 -74.65 -67.07 21.99
C GLU A 191 -75.89 -67.13 22.89
N THR A 192 -76.44 -65.97 23.27
CA THR A 192 -77.66 -65.88 24.10
C THR A 192 -78.91 -66.40 23.39
N LEU A 193 -79.05 -66.15 22.08
CA LEU A 193 -80.12 -66.75 21.28
C LEU A 193 -79.90 -68.26 21.09
N GLY A 194 -78.65 -68.72 21.02
CA GLY A 194 -78.30 -70.15 20.98
C GLY A 194 -78.55 -70.88 22.30
N GLN A 195 -78.37 -70.21 23.44
CA GLN A 195 -78.68 -70.76 24.78
C GLN A 195 -80.19 -70.87 25.06
N HIS A 196 -81.05 -70.19 24.30
CA HIS A 196 -82.49 -70.44 24.31
C HIS A 196 -82.93 -71.63 23.44
N THR A 197 -81.99 -72.31 22.79
CA THR A 197 -82.19 -73.59 22.11
C THR A 197 -81.38 -74.69 22.78
N ASP A 198 -81.74 -75.03 24.03
CA ASP A 198 -81.49 -76.37 24.53
C ASP A 198 -82.64 -77.33 24.13
N PRO A 199 -82.32 -78.61 23.89
CA PRO A 199 -83.12 -79.53 23.10
C PRO A 199 -84.42 -79.90 23.80
N VAL A 200 -85.50 -79.90 23.02
CA VAL A 200 -86.76 -80.53 23.39
C VAL A 200 -86.48 -81.99 23.80
N PRO A 201 -86.88 -82.42 25.01
CA PRO A 201 -86.77 -83.82 25.41
C PRO A 201 -87.62 -84.68 24.49
N GLN A 202 -87.01 -85.64 23.79
CA GLN A 202 -87.76 -86.73 23.18
C GLN A 202 -88.41 -87.56 24.29
N ALA A 203 -89.73 -87.47 24.35
CA ALA A 203 -90.60 -88.25 25.21
C ALA A 203 -90.53 -89.76 24.88
N PRO A 204 -90.83 -90.63 25.85
CA PRO A 204 -90.51 -92.06 25.80
C PRO A 204 -91.40 -92.85 24.85
N VAL A 205 -90.79 -93.80 24.15
CA VAL A 205 -91.49 -94.89 23.46
C VAL A 205 -91.75 -96.02 24.47
N LEU A 206 -93.00 -96.43 24.58
CA LEU A 206 -93.54 -97.58 25.33
C LEU A 206 -94.47 -98.36 24.37
N PRO A 207 -94.76 -99.64 24.63
CA PRO A 207 -94.19 -100.81 23.97
C PRO A 207 -95.18 -101.53 23.03
N THR A 208 -94.66 -102.49 22.25
CA THR A 208 -95.36 -103.70 21.81
C THR A 208 -94.43 -104.89 21.96
#